data_AF-A0AAV8FZY0-F1
#
_entry.id   AF-A0AAV8FZY0-F1
#
_cell.length_a   1.000
_cell.length_b   1.000
_cell.length_c   1.000
_cell.angle_alpha   90.00
_cell.angle_beta   90.00
_cell.angle_gamma   90.00
#
_symmetry.space_group_name_H-M   'P 1'
#
loop_
_entity.id
_entity.type
_entity.pdbx_description
1 polymer ?
#
loop_
_entity_poly.entity_id
_entity_poly.type
_entity_poly.pdbx_seq_one_letter_code
_entity_poly.pdbx_strand_id
1 'polypeptide(L)'
;MDQENEKKNSLIKEKQEMEILHSEEMEMILWRLDVLQEEFKKLQKEKDNAVKQEILYKQEIKIVKNELDLLQEENAKLHMERDNTVQQLISYKHEIEILESILDLQQEEYKILQKERDNAVEEVKELRGGASYGSYVAFSEFSLLELQQATENFSNTHKIGEGGFGCVYKGFLRNTVVAIKMLHPQSLQGRPEFEKEVAILSKVRHPNLVTLIGTCSEKSALIYEYLPNGSLEDRLACQGGTPPLTWQMRTRIIGDICRALLFLHSSNPSPIVHGDLKPENILLDANLGNIGLHRPRISKQGRADDKSAGEWPFVQVKQLANLGLRCAQLRRRKRPDLQSEWKLVESLTIAASLSVSPSFKSSLDDKGVPSYFM
;
A
#
# COMPACT_ATOMS: atom_id res chain seq x y z
N MET A 1 26.22 46.73 127.56
CA MET A 1 26.75 47.47 126.40
C MET A 1 27.39 46.52 125.39
N ASP A 2 28.28 45.61 125.80
CA ASP A 2 28.96 44.70 124.86
C ASP A 2 28.05 43.62 124.23
N GLN A 3 27.18 42.97 125.01
CA GLN A 3 26.22 41.97 124.48
C GLN A 3 25.18 42.54 123.50
N GLU A 4 24.91 43.84 123.58
CA GLU A 4 23.92 44.54 122.75
C GLU A 4 24.53 44.92 121.39
N ASN A 5 25.81 45.30 121.37
CA ASN A 5 26.59 45.50 120.15
C ASN A 5 26.87 44.19 119.42
N GLU A 6 27.13 43.09 120.13
CA GLU A 6 27.32 41.76 119.54
C GLU A 6 26.04 41.25 118.86
N LYS A 7 24.88 41.38 119.52
CA LYS A 7 23.58 41.07 118.93
C LYS A 7 23.27 41.94 117.71
N LYS A 8 23.56 43.23 117.77
CA LYS A 8 23.34 44.15 116.65
C LYS A 8 24.22 43.80 115.44
N ASN A 9 25.48 43.44 115.67
CA ASN A 9 26.38 42.99 114.60
C ASN A 9 25.97 41.63 114.02
N SER A 10 25.47 40.70 114.85
CA SER A 10 24.90 39.42 114.39
C SER A 10 23.67 39.64 113.50
N LEU A 11 22.74 40.52 113.91
CA LEU A 11 21.56 40.88 113.13
C LEU A 11 21.90 41.57 111.80
N ILE A 12 22.95 42.41 111.77
CA ILE A 12 23.43 43.03 110.54
C ILE A 12 24.01 41.98 109.59
N LYS A 13 24.78 41.02 110.11
CA LYS A 13 25.37 39.94 109.32
C LYS A 13 24.30 39.01 108.74
N GLU A 14 23.32 38.59 109.55
CA GLU A 14 22.16 37.80 109.07
C GLU A 14 21.37 38.57 108.01
N LYS A 15 21.17 39.88 108.18
CA LYS A 15 20.51 40.71 107.17
C LYS A 15 21.30 40.77 105.86
N GLN A 16 22.63 40.91 105.92
CA GLN A 16 23.49 40.91 104.74
C GLN A 16 23.51 39.54 104.03
N GLU A 17 23.55 38.44 104.79
CA GLU A 17 23.46 37.08 104.23
C GLU A 17 22.10 36.85 103.55
N MET A 18 21.00 37.33 104.14
CA MET A 18 19.67 37.28 103.52
C MET A 18 19.57 38.15 102.25
N GLU A 19 20.20 39.33 102.23
CA GLU A 19 20.25 40.19 101.04
C GLU A 19 21.07 39.54 99.90
N ILE A 20 22.18 38.86 100.22
CA ILE A 20 22.98 38.11 99.25
C ILE A 20 22.16 36.93 98.69
N LEU A 21 21.53 36.13 99.56
CA LEU A 21 20.71 34.99 99.14
C LEU A 21 19.56 35.45 98.22
N HIS A 22 18.90 36.56 98.57
CA HIS A 22 17.83 37.12 97.75
C HIS A 22 18.34 37.65 96.40
N SER A 23 19.55 38.22 96.37
CA SER A 23 20.20 38.64 95.12
C SER A 23 20.52 37.45 94.22
N GLU A 24 21.05 36.36 94.78
CA GLU A 24 21.35 35.12 94.04
C GLU A 24 20.07 34.46 93.51
N GLU A 25 18.99 34.43 94.31
CA GLU A 25 17.67 33.97 93.85
C GLU A 25 17.13 34.83 92.71
N MET A 26 17.27 36.16 92.81
CA MET A 26 16.84 37.10 91.78
C MET A 26 17.64 36.90 90.48
N GLU A 27 18.95 36.72 90.56
CA GLU A 27 19.80 36.43 89.39
C GLU A 27 19.41 35.12 88.70
N MET A 28 19.11 34.07 89.48
CA MET A 28 18.65 32.79 88.95
C MET A 28 17.29 32.93 88.23
N ILE A 29 16.37 33.73 88.79
CA ILE A 29 15.07 34.02 88.16
C ILE A 29 15.26 34.80 86.86
N LEU A 30 16.13 35.82 86.85
CA LEU A 30 16.44 36.61 85.65
C LEU A 30 17.05 35.73 84.56
N TRP A 31 17.98 34.85 84.91
CA TRP A 31 18.57 33.90 83.96
C TRP A 31 17.51 32.94 83.38
N ARG A 32 16.62 32.42 84.22
CA ARG A 32 15.52 31.54 83.78
C ARG A 32 14.56 32.27 82.84
N LEU A 33 14.26 33.54 83.12
CA LEU A 33 13.43 34.38 82.26
C LEU A 33 14.08 34.60 80.89
N ASP A 34 15.39 34.86 80.84
CA ASP A 34 16.11 35.06 79.58
C ASP A 34 16.11 33.79 78.71
N VAL A 35 16.36 32.61 79.32
CA VAL A 35 16.28 31.31 78.62
C VAL A 35 14.88 31.05 78.07
N LEU A 36 13.83 31.30 78.88
CA LEU A 36 12.44 31.12 78.44
C LEU A 36 12.06 32.11 77.32
N GLN A 37 12.60 33.33 77.34
CA GLN A 37 12.38 34.31 76.27
C GLN A 37 13.01 33.85 74.94
N GLU A 38 14.21 33.30 74.97
CA GLU A 38 14.86 32.77 73.77
C GLU A 38 14.15 31.51 73.23
N GLU A 39 13.71 30.60 74.11
CA GLU A 39 12.89 29.45 73.73
C GLU A 39 11.56 29.89 73.09
N PHE A 40 10.90 30.89 73.68
CA PHE A 40 9.66 31.44 73.14
C PHE A 40 9.87 32.05 71.73
N LYS A 41 10.95 32.83 71.53
CA LYS A 41 11.29 33.36 70.20
C LYS A 41 11.54 32.25 69.18
N LYS A 42 12.23 31.17 69.58
CA LYS A 42 12.49 30.02 68.71
C LYS A 42 11.19 29.32 68.32
N LEU A 43 10.31 29.03 69.27
CA LEU A 43 9.01 28.42 69.02
C LEU A 43 8.12 29.29 68.14
N GLN A 44 8.15 30.62 68.33
CA GLN A 44 7.42 31.55 67.48
C GLN A 44 7.89 31.48 66.01
N LYS A 45 9.21 31.41 65.79
CA LYS A 45 9.80 31.25 64.46
C LYS A 45 9.45 29.91 63.81
N GLU A 46 9.45 28.83 64.58
CA GLU A 46 9.04 27.49 64.10
C GLU A 46 7.56 27.48 63.71
N LYS A 47 6.70 28.09 64.53
CA LYS A 47 5.28 28.27 64.22
C LYS A 47 5.08 29.07 62.93
N ASP A 48 5.77 30.19 62.77
CA ASP A 48 5.66 31.03 61.57
C ASP A 48 6.10 30.28 60.30
N ASN A 49 7.16 29.46 60.41
CA ASN A 49 7.60 28.60 59.32
C ASN A 49 6.56 27.51 58.98
N ALA A 50 5.98 26.87 59.98
CA ALA A 50 4.93 25.86 59.78
C ALA A 50 3.70 26.45 59.09
N VAL A 51 3.28 27.66 59.49
CA VAL A 51 2.15 28.37 58.85
C VAL A 51 2.47 28.70 57.38
N LYS A 52 3.69 29.18 57.09
CA LYS A 52 4.12 29.43 55.70
C LYS A 52 4.08 28.15 54.86
N GLN A 53 4.54 27.04 55.42
CA GLN A 53 4.56 25.75 54.75
C GLN A 53 3.14 25.22 54.50
N GLU A 54 2.21 25.40 55.45
CA GLU A 54 0.80 25.04 55.27
C GLU A 54 0.14 25.84 54.14
N ILE A 55 0.45 27.14 54.02
CA ILE A 55 -0.05 27.99 52.94
C ILE A 55 0.45 27.48 51.57
N LEU A 56 1.73 27.12 51.47
CA LEU A 56 2.33 26.55 50.26
C LEU A 56 1.63 25.24 49.85
N TYR A 57 1.47 24.30 50.79
CA TYR A 57 0.76 23.04 50.48
C TYR A 57 -0.70 23.27 50.07
N LYS A 58 -1.40 24.22 50.70
CA LYS A 58 -2.76 24.59 50.29
C LYS A 58 -2.80 25.14 48.86
N GLN A 59 -1.78 25.90 48.45
CA GLN A 59 -1.67 26.39 47.08
C GLN A 59 -1.39 25.25 46.09
N GLU A 60 -0.48 24.34 46.41
CA GLU A 60 -0.17 23.17 45.57
C GLU A 60 -1.41 22.26 45.40
N ILE A 61 -2.11 21.95 46.48
CA ILE A 61 -3.34 21.15 46.43
C ILE A 61 -4.39 21.82 45.54
N LYS A 62 -4.49 23.15 45.56
CA LYS A 62 -5.42 23.88 44.70
C LYS A 62 -5.05 23.74 43.22
N ILE A 63 -3.77 23.81 42.89
CA ILE A 63 -3.28 23.63 41.51
C ILE A 63 -3.60 22.23 41.01
N VAL A 64 -3.23 21.21 41.80
CA VAL A 64 -3.47 19.80 41.45
C VAL A 64 -4.96 19.50 41.29
N LYS A 65 -5.83 20.08 42.12
CA LYS A 65 -7.28 19.93 41.97
C LYS A 65 -7.80 20.50 40.66
N ASN A 66 -7.36 21.70 40.29
CA ASN A 66 -7.77 22.30 39.02
C ASN A 66 -7.31 21.46 37.81
N GLU A 67 -6.08 20.92 37.88
CA GLU A 67 -5.56 20.04 36.83
C GLU A 67 -6.33 18.72 36.74
N LEU A 68 -6.72 18.15 37.89
CA LEU A 68 -7.57 16.97 37.94
C LEU A 68 -8.95 17.22 37.30
N ASP A 69 -9.58 18.36 37.58
CA ASP A 69 -10.88 18.72 37.01
C ASP A 69 -10.80 18.86 35.48
N LEU A 70 -9.73 19.49 34.97
CA LEU A 70 -9.48 19.61 33.53
C LEU A 70 -9.30 18.24 32.86
N LEU A 71 -8.49 17.36 33.47
CA LEU A 71 -8.27 16.01 32.95
C LEU A 71 -9.53 15.15 33.00
N GLN A 72 -10.41 15.36 33.99
CA GLN A 72 -11.71 14.69 34.05
C GLN A 72 -12.63 15.15 32.91
N GLU A 73 -12.67 16.45 32.60
CA GLU A 73 -13.45 16.97 31.47
C GLU A 73 -12.92 16.45 30.13
N GLU A 74 -11.61 16.39 29.95
CA GLU A 74 -10.99 15.83 28.74
C GLU A 74 -11.30 14.34 28.58
N ASN A 75 -11.20 13.54 29.66
CA ASN A 75 -11.58 12.14 29.63
C ASN A 75 -13.05 11.94 29.28
N ALA A 76 -13.96 12.79 29.79
CA ALA A 76 -15.38 12.73 29.44
C ALA A 76 -15.61 12.99 27.94
N LYS A 77 -14.90 13.97 27.36
CA LYS A 77 -14.95 14.26 25.91
C LYS A 77 -14.44 13.08 25.09
N LEU A 78 -13.30 12.50 25.46
CA LEU A 78 -12.73 11.33 24.79
C LEU A 78 -13.65 10.11 24.88
N HIS A 79 -14.32 9.89 26.02
CA HIS A 79 -15.31 8.83 26.15
C HIS A 79 -16.51 9.03 25.22
N MET A 80 -17.03 10.26 25.12
CA MET A 80 -18.14 10.57 24.22
C MET A 80 -17.75 10.40 22.74
N GLU A 81 -16.54 10.83 22.36
CA GLU A 81 -16.02 10.62 21.01
C GLU A 81 -15.85 9.13 20.71
N ARG A 82 -15.25 8.37 21.62
CA ARG A 82 -15.12 6.91 21.52
C ARG A 82 -16.49 6.26 21.31
N ASP A 83 -17.48 6.60 22.12
CA ASP A 83 -18.81 6.00 22.04
C ASP A 83 -19.50 6.34 20.70
N ASN A 84 -19.31 7.55 20.16
CA ASN A 84 -19.75 7.90 18.81
C ASN A 84 -19.06 7.07 17.73
N THR A 85 -17.73 6.88 17.80
CA THR A 85 -17.01 6.05 16.83
C THR A 85 -17.46 4.58 16.89
N VAL A 86 -17.73 4.05 18.09
CA VAL A 86 -18.25 2.70 18.27
C VAL A 86 -19.63 2.55 17.62
N GLN A 87 -20.51 3.55 17.75
CA GLN A 87 -21.82 3.53 17.08
C GLN A 87 -21.68 3.56 15.55
N GLN A 88 -20.76 4.35 15.00
CA GLN A 88 -20.48 4.34 13.56
C GLN A 88 -19.96 2.97 13.09
N LEU A 89 -19.06 2.34 13.86
CA LEU A 89 -18.56 1.00 13.53
C LEU A 89 -19.66 -0.06 13.54
N ILE A 90 -20.63 0.04 14.47
CA ILE A 90 -21.81 -0.84 14.49
C ILE A 90 -22.64 -0.64 13.22
N SER A 91 -22.86 0.60 12.77
CA SER A 91 -23.55 0.90 11.51
C SER A 91 -22.85 0.28 10.30
N TYR A 92 -21.53 0.49 10.18
CA TYR A 92 -20.76 -0.08 9.07
C TYR A 92 -20.71 -1.60 9.09
N LYS A 93 -20.66 -2.21 10.28
CA LYS A 93 -20.74 -3.65 10.41
C LYS A 93 -22.07 -4.19 9.84
N HIS A 94 -23.18 -3.53 10.15
CA HIS A 94 -24.48 -3.93 9.64
C HIS A 94 -24.57 -3.78 8.10
N GLU A 95 -24.01 -2.71 7.55
CA GLU A 95 -23.93 -2.53 6.09
C GLU A 95 -23.12 -3.64 5.41
N ILE A 96 -22.00 -4.05 6.01
CA ILE A 96 -21.18 -5.17 5.50
C ILE A 96 -22.00 -6.47 5.51
N GLU A 97 -22.72 -6.77 6.59
CA GLU A 97 -23.56 -7.98 6.68
C GLU A 97 -24.63 -8.01 5.56
N ILE A 98 -25.23 -6.86 5.22
CA ILE A 98 -26.18 -6.75 4.11
C ILE A 98 -25.48 -7.00 2.77
N LEU A 99 -24.31 -6.40 2.55
CA LEU A 99 -23.55 -6.55 1.30
C LEU A 99 -23.08 -7.99 1.09
N GLU A 100 -22.67 -8.68 2.15
CA GLU A 100 -22.32 -10.11 2.12
C GLU A 100 -23.53 -10.96 1.69
N SER A 101 -24.72 -10.68 2.24
CA SER A 101 -25.93 -11.38 1.82
C SER A 101 -26.30 -11.12 0.35
N ILE A 102 -26.09 -9.90 -0.16
CA ILE A 102 -26.32 -9.59 -1.58
C ILE A 102 -25.33 -10.34 -2.47
N LEU A 103 -24.06 -10.40 -2.06
CA LEU A 103 -23.02 -11.11 -2.80
C LEU A 103 -23.34 -12.59 -2.93
N ASP A 104 -23.82 -13.23 -1.86
CA ASP A 104 -24.22 -14.64 -1.88
C ASP A 104 -25.38 -14.88 -2.87
N LEU A 105 -26.37 -13.99 -2.90
CA LEU A 105 -27.48 -14.08 -3.85
C LEU A 105 -26.99 -13.93 -5.31
N GLN A 106 -26.10 -12.97 -5.57
CA GLN A 106 -25.53 -12.76 -6.91
C GLN A 106 -24.66 -13.94 -7.36
N GLN A 107 -23.93 -14.57 -6.44
CA GLN A 107 -23.15 -15.77 -6.76
C GLN A 107 -24.06 -16.93 -7.16
N GLU A 108 -25.20 -17.10 -6.49
CA GLU A 108 -26.14 -18.16 -6.83
C GLU A 108 -26.82 -17.90 -8.18
N GLU A 109 -27.21 -16.66 -8.46
CA GLU A 109 -27.71 -16.25 -9.78
C GLU A 109 -26.69 -16.52 -10.89
N TYR A 110 -25.41 -16.18 -10.66
CA TYR A 110 -24.34 -16.44 -11.61
C TYR A 110 -24.13 -17.94 -11.86
N LYS A 111 -24.25 -18.80 -10.84
CA LYS A 111 -24.20 -20.26 -11.02
C LYS A 111 -25.35 -20.77 -11.88
N ILE A 112 -26.56 -20.23 -11.68
CA ILE A 112 -27.73 -20.58 -12.50
C ILE A 112 -27.49 -20.18 -13.95
N LEU A 113 -27.06 -18.94 -14.19
CA LEU A 113 -26.75 -18.43 -15.53
C LEU A 113 -25.61 -19.21 -16.20
N GLN A 114 -24.58 -19.61 -15.45
CA GLN A 114 -23.52 -20.47 -15.98
C GLN A 114 -24.07 -21.83 -16.41
N LYS A 115 -24.95 -22.44 -15.61
CA LYS A 115 -25.58 -23.72 -15.94
C LYS A 115 -26.49 -23.59 -17.17
N GLU A 116 -27.26 -22.51 -17.29
CA GLU A 116 -28.08 -22.22 -18.47
C GLU A 116 -27.22 -22.04 -19.72
N ARG A 117 -26.12 -21.29 -19.61
CA ARG A 117 -25.14 -21.14 -20.70
C ARG A 117 -24.57 -22.49 -21.12
N ASP A 118 -24.13 -23.31 -20.16
CA ASP A 118 -23.51 -24.60 -20.45
C ASP A 118 -24.52 -25.56 -21.11
N ASN A 119 -25.78 -25.56 -20.64
CA ASN A 119 -26.87 -26.29 -21.28
C ASN A 119 -27.15 -25.80 -22.71
N ALA A 120 -27.23 -24.49 -22.93
CA ALA A 120 -27.43 -23.91 -24.26
C ALA A 120 -26.26 -24.20 -25.20
N VAL A 121 -25.03 -24.20 -24.69
CA VAL A 121 -23.84 -24.61 -25.46
C VAL A 121 -23.92 -26.08 -25.84
N GLU A 122 -24.38 -26.96 -24.95
CA GLU A 122 -24.55 -28.37 -25.24
C GLU A 122 -25.67 -28.63 -26.25
N GLU A 123 -26.81 -27.95 -26.12
CA GLU A 123 -27.92 -28.01 -27.09
C GLU A 123 -27.48 -27.53 -28.49
N VAL A 124 -26.67 -26.45 -28.55
CA VAL A 124 -26.08 -25.97 -29.80
C VAL A 124 -25.07 -26.97 -30.39
N LYS A 125 -24.33 -27.73 -29.55
CA LYS A 125 -23.45 -28.81 -30.03
C LYS A 125 -24.24 -29.98 -30.59
N GLU A 126 -25.35 -30.36 -29.98
CA GLU A 126 -26.21 -31.46 -30.46
C GLU A 126 -26.94 -31.09 -31.76
N LEU A 127 -27.40 -29.84 -31.91
CA LEU A 127 -28.03 -29.35 -33.14
C LEU A 127 -27.02 -29.11 -34.28
N ARG A 128 -25.75 -28.88 -33.97
CA ARG A 128 -24.66 -28.72 -34.94
C ARG A 128 -23.80 -29.96 -34.98
N GLY A 129 -24.31 -31.03 -35.60
CA GLY A 129 -23.52 -32.22 -35.92
C GLY A 129 -22.13 -31.85 -36.45
N GLY A 130 -21.10 -32.04 -35.62
CA GLY A 130 -19.69 -32.07 -35.99
C GLY A 130 -19.03 -30.79 -36.53
N ALA A 131 -19.61 -29.59 -36.39
CA ALA A 131 -18.97 -28.35 -36.87
C ALA A 131 -18.59 -27.42 -35.70
N SER A 132 -17.38 -27.61 -35.19
CA SER A 132 -16.72 -26.74 -34.22
C SER A 132 -16.46 -25.34 -34.82
N TYR A 133 -17.33 -24.39 -34.51
CA TYR A 133 -17.04 -22.95 -34.59
C TYR A 133 -17.21 -22.33 -33.19
N GLY A 134 -16.39 -22.78 -32.25
CA GLY A 134 -15.90 -21.85 -31.23
C GLY A 134 -14.90 -20.94 -31.92
N SER A 135 -15.05 -19.62 -31.78
CA SER A 135 -14.06 -18.61 -32.19
C SER A 135 -12.78 -18.72 -31.33
N TYR A 136 -12.23 -19.91 -31.19
CA TYR A 136 -10.85 -20.13 -30.83
C TYR A 136 -10.08 -20.00 -32.13
N VAL A 137 -9.27 -18.95 -32.25
CA VAL A 137 -8.26 -18.92 -33.30
C VAL A 137 -7.33 -20.08 -33.02
N ALA A 138 -7.58 -21.20 -33.71
CA ALA A 138 -6.75 -22.38 -33.63
C ALA A 138 -5.34 -21.96 -34.04
N PHE A 139 -4.35 -22.40 -33.26
CA PHE A 139 -2.95 -22.17 -33.59
C PHE A 139 -2.70 -22.62 -35.03
N SER A 140 -2.27 -21.68 -35.88
CA SER A 140 -2.23 -21.86 -37.33
C SER A 140 -0.82 -21.71 -37.88
N GLU A 141 -0.47 -22.55 -38.85
CA GLU A 141 0.71 -22.32 -39.69
C GLU A 141 0.34 -21.33 -40.81
N PHE A 142 1.22 -20.35 -41.03
CA PHE A 142 1.13 -19.32 -42.05
C PHE A 142 2.28 -19.46 -43.03
N SER A 143 1.98 -19.24 -44.31
CA SER A 143 2.98 -19.22 -45.37
C SER A 143 3.77 -17.91 -45.38
N LEU A 144 4.99 -17.93 -45.90
CA LEU A 144 5.78 -16.70 -46.07
C LEU A 144 5.05 -15.68 -46.96
N LEU A 145 4.33 -16.15 -47.97
CA LEU A 145 3.59 -15.31 -48.90
C LEU A 145 2.46 -14.54 -48.20
N GLU A 146 1.73 -15.18 -47.27
CA GLU A 146 0.74 -14.50 -46.43
C GLU A 146 1.38 -13.39 -45.59
N LEU A 147 2.54 -13.66 -44.97
CA LEU A 147 3.24 -12.65 -44.17
C LEU A 147 3.74 -11.47 -45.02
N GLN A 148 4.27 -11.75 -46.21
CA GLN A 148 4.71 -10.73 -47.15
C GLN A 148 3.54 -9.84 -47.60
N GLN A 149 2.39 -10.42 -47.93
CA GLN A 149 1.19 -9.67 -48.30
C GLN A 149 0.69 -8.81 -47.13
N ALA A 150 0.65 -9.38 -45.92
CA ALA A 150 0.16 -8.69 -44.73
C ALA A 150 1.03 -7.53 -44.25
N THR A 151 2.29 -7.46 -44.69
CA THR A 151 3.29 -6.48 -44.23
C THR A 151 3.86 -5.63 -45.36
N GLU A 152 3.30 -5.72 -46.57
CA GLU A 152 3.81 -5.07 -47.79
C GLU A 152 5.31 -5.38 -48.02
N ASN A 153 5.65 -6.68 -48.03
CA ASN A 153 7.02 -7.19 -48.11
C ASN A 153 7.92 -6.74 -46.95
N PHE A 154 7.41 -6.79 -45.71
CA PHE A 154 8.14 -6.37 -44.51
C PHE A 154 8.60 -4.91 -44.57
N SER A 155 7.76 -4.03 -45.11
CA SER A 155 8.04 -2.60 -45.24
C SER A 155 8.33 -1.97 -43.88
N ASN A 156 9.24 -0.99 -43.85
CA ASN A 156 9.55 -0.21 -42.65
C ASN A 156 8.33 0.59 -42.14
N THR A 157 7.32 0.84 -42.98
CA THR A 157 6.07 1.50 -42.56
C THR A 157 5.25 0.65 -41.60
N HIS A 158 5.36 -0.68 -41.72
CA HIS A 158 4.68 -1.65 -40.87
C HIS A 158 5.53 -2.08 -39.66
N LYS A 159 6.79 -1.64 -39.58
CA LYS A 159 7.71 -2.03 -38.51
C LYS A 159 7.35 -1.30 -37.21
N ILE A 160 6.93 -2.07 -36.21
CA ILE A 160 6.54 -1.54 -34.89
C ILE A 160 7.62 -1.74 -33.83
N GLY A 161 8.60 -2.60 -34.09
CA GLY A 161 9.69 -2.86 -33.15
C GLY A 161 10.91 -3.50 -33.79
N GLU A 162 12.06 -3.30 -33.14
CA GLU A 162 13.32 -3.96 -33.48
C GLU A 162 14.16 -4.09 -32.20
N GLY A 163 14.78 -5.26 -32.04
CA GLY A 163 15.68 -5.56 -30.93
C GLY A 163 16.57 -6.76 -31.24
N GLY A 164 17.35 -7.22 -30.25
CA GLY A 164 18.30 -8.33 -30.45
C GLY A 164 17.67 -9.67 -30.86
N PHE A 165 16.36 -9.78 -30.79
CA PHE A 165 15.58 -10.96 -31.09
C PHE A 165 14.95 -10.94 -32.49
N GLY A 166 14.98 -9.79 -33.16
CA GLY A 166 14.35 -9.64 -34.46
C GLY A 166 13.63 -8.32 -34.68
N CYS A 167 12.93 -8.26 -35.80
CA CYS A 167 12.02 -7.17 -36.15
C CYS A 167 10.57 -7.61 -35.90
N VAL A 168 9.74 -6.69 -35.44
CA VAL A 168 8.31 -6.90 -35.24
C VAL A 168 7.55 -5.99 -36.19
N TYR A 169 6.62 -6.57 -36.94
CA TYR A 169 5.79 -5.87 -37.92
C TYR A 169 4.32 -5.96 -37.52
N LYS A 170 3.58 -4.89 -37.68
CA LYS A 170 2.11 -4.92 -37.67
C LYS A 170 1.65 -5.45 -39.02
N GLY A 171 0.68 -6.35 -39.01
CA GLY A 171 0.07 -6.87 -40.23
C GLY A 171 -1.41 -7.13 -40.07
N PHE A 172 -2.06 -7.45 -41.19
CA PHE A 172 -3.44 -7.89 -41.22
C PHE A 172 -3.53 -9.27 -41.86
N LEU A 173 -3.82 -10.29 -41.06
CA LEU A 173 -3.88 -11.69 -41.48
C LEU A 173 -5.24 -12.29 -41.16
N ARG A 174 -5.90 -12.87 -42.17
CA ARG A 174 -7.17 -13.61 -42.03
C ARG A 174 -8.19 -12.82 -41.18
N ASN A 175 -8.42 -11.56 -41.55
CA ASN A 175 -9.31 -10.61 -40.88
C ASN A 175 -8.93 -10.22 -39.43
N THR A 176 -7.68 -10.46 -39.03
CA THR A 176 -7.16 -10.15 -37.69
C THR A 176 -5.95 -9.24 -37.79
N VAL A 177 -5.90 -8.19 -36.98
CA VAL A 177 -4.69 -7.36 -36.84
C VAL A 177 -3.70 -8.10 -35.95
N VAL A 178 -2.47 -8.27 -36.43
CA VAL A 178 -1.46 -9.13 -35.79
C VAL A 178 -0.13 -8.41 -35.61
N ALA A 179 0.67 -8.90 -34.66
CA ALA A 179 2.09 -8.58 -34.52
C ALA A 179 2.93 -9.77 -35.00
N ILE A 180 3.73 -9.57 -36.04
CA ILE A 180 4.56 -10.59 -36.68
C ILE A 180 6.01 -10.35 -36.25
N LYS A 181 6.51 -11.20 -35.35
CA LYS A 181 7.90 -11.19 -34.87
C LYS A 181 8.75 -12.10 -35.76
N MET A 182 9.62 -11.49 -36.56
CA MET A 182 10.57 -12.16 -37.43
C MET A 182 11.88 -12.37 -36.67
N LEU A 183 12.24 -13.62 -36.36
CA LEU A 183 13.47 -13.93 -35.64
C LEU A 183 14.69 -13.86 -36.57
N HIS A 184 15.83 -13.38 -36.06
CA HIS A 184 17.06 -13.32 -36.86
C HIS A 184 17.57 -14.73 -37.23
N PRO A 185 17.75 -15.05 -38.52
CA PRO A 185 18.21 -16.39 -38.95
C PRO A 185 19.63 -16.74 -38.49
N GLN A 186 20.44 -15.73 -38.19
CA GLN A 186 21.87 -15.83 -37.88
C GLN A 186 22.16 -15.66 -36.38
N SER A 187 21.15 -15.40 -35.54
CA SER A 187 21.39 -15.31 -34.11
C SER A 187 21.52 -16.72 -33.53
N LEU A 188 22.55 -16.93 -32.69
CA LEU A 188 22.76 -18.19 -31.96
C LEU A 188 21.57 -18.57 -31.05
N GLN A 189 20.64 -17.65 -30.81
CA GLN A 189 19.48 -17.79 -29.94
C GLN A 189 18.15 -17.98 -30.69
N GLY A 190 18.04 -17.59 -31.98
CA GLY A 190 16.76 -17.47 -32.68
C GLY A 190 15.99 -18.78 -32.87
N ARG A 191 16.66 -19.86 -33.33
CA ARG A 191 16.00 -21.17 -33.52
C ARG A 191 15.59 -21.84 -32.20
N PRO A 192 16.47 -21.98 -31.19
CA PRO A 192 16.08 -22.54 -29.89
C PRO A 192 14.95 -21.76 -29.21
N GLU A 193 14.93 -20.44 -29.38
CA GLU A 193 13.88 -19.59 -28.85
C GLU A 193 12.56 -19.76 -29.60
N PHE A 194 12.59 -19.83 -30.93
CA PHE A 194 11.41 -20.17 -31.74
C PHE A 194 10.77 -21.47 -31.26
N GLU A 195 11.54 -22.56 -31.22
CA GLU A 195 11.02 -23.88 -30.83
C GLU A 195 10.47 -23.87 -29.41
N LYS A 196 11.16 -23.20 -28.48
CA LYS A 196 10.72 -23.08 -27.09
C LYS A 196 9.44 -22.27 -26.96
N GLU A 197 9.36 -21.11 -27.61
CA GLU A 197 8.17 -20.25 -27.59
C GLU A 197 6.97 -20.98 -28.19
N VAL A 198 7.15 -21.66 -29.33
CA VAL A 198 6.08 -22.46 -29.95
C VAL A 198 5.64 -23.59 -29.02
N ALA A 199 6.58 -24.37 -28.45
CA ALA A 199 6.24 -25.51 -27.60
C ALA A 199 5.43 -25.14 -26.35
N ILE A 200 5.66 -23.93 -25.82
CA ILE A 200 4.98 -23.41 -24.62
C ILE A 200 3.71 -22.65 -25.00
N LEU A 201 3.83 -21.58 -25.80
CA LEU A 201 2.76 -20.61 -26.04
C LEU A 201 1.65 -21.12 -26.97
N SER A 202 1.90 -22.16 -27.76
CA SER A 202 0.83 -22.85 -28.51
C SER A 202 -0.18 -23.57 -27.61
N LYS A 203 0.21 -23.90 -26.37
CA LYS A 203 -0.59 -24.70 -25.42
C LYS A 203 -1.18 -23.88 -24.28
N VAL A 204 -0.86 -22.60 -24.23
CA VAL A 204 -1.14 -21.72 -23.08
C VAL A 204 -2.03 -20.58 -23.57
N ARG A 205 -3.15 -20.37 -22.88
CA ARG A 205 -4.12 -19.30 -23.16
C ARG A 205 -4.60 -18.70 -21.84
N HIS A 206 -4.46 -17.38 -21.68
CA HIS A 206 -4.90 -16.66 -20.50
C HIS A 206 -5.18 -15.19 -20.87
N PRO A 207 -6.21 -14.53 -20.29
CA PRO A 207 -6.54 -13.14 -20.61
C PRO A 207 -5.39 -12.14 -20.40
N ASN A 208 -4.49 -12.44 -19.46
CA ASN A 208 -3.30 -11.63 -19.16
C ASN A 208 -1.99 -12.21 -19.74
N LEU A 209 -2.05 -12.95 -20.86
CA LEU A 209 -0.88 -13.38 -21.63
C LEU A 209 -1.09 -13.06 -23.11
N VAL A 210 -0.03 -12.62 -23.82
CA VAL A 210 -0.15 -12.42 -25.27
C VAL A 210 -0.45 -13.76 -25.92
N THR A 211 -1.51 -13.78 -26.72
CA THR A 211 -1.93 -14.96 -27.47
C THR A 211 -1.04 -15.14 -28.69
N LEU A 212 -0.32 -16.27 -28.74
CA LEU A 212 0.34 -16.74 -29.97
C LEU A 212 -0.73 -17.30 -30.92
N ILE A 213 -1.00 -16.58 -32.00
CA ILE A 213 -1.98 -16.94 -33.03
C ILE A 213 -1.43 -18.02 -33.95
N GLY A 214 -0.13 -17.98 -34.25
CA GLY A 214 0.47 -18.96 -35.15
C GLY A 214 1.94 -18.75 -35.43
N THR A 215 2.44 -19.50 -36.40
CA THR A 215 3.85 -19.54 -36.80
C THR A 215 4.02 -19.51 -38.31
N CYS A 216 5.21 -19.11 -38.76
CA CYS A 216 5.69 -19.39 -40.11
C CYS A 216 7.08 -20.01 -40.00
N SER A 217 7.16 -21.33 -40.22
CA SER A 217 8.39 -22.10 -40.09
C SER A 217 9.43 -21.73 -41.14
N GLU A 218 9.01 -21.30 -42.34
CA GLU A 218 9.89 -20.91 -43.45
C GLU A 218 10.87 -19.79 -43.09
N LYS A 219 10.46 -18.88 -42.20
CA LYS A 219 11.26 -17.73 -41.75
C LYS A 219 11.42 -17.66 -40.23
N SER A 220 11.04 -18.70 -39.50
CA SER A 220 11.00 -18.69 -38.02
C SER A 220 10.29 -17.43 -37.49
N ALA A 221 9.08 -17.19 -37.98
CA ALA A 221 8.26 -16.05 -37.56
C ALA A 221 7.16 -16.48 -36.59
N LEU A 222 6.90 -15.65 -35.60
CA LEU A 222 5.86 -15.83 -34.58
C LEU A 222 4.78 -14.77 -34.79
N ILE A 223 3.52 -15.18 -34.83
CA ILE A 223 2.37 -14.31 -35.08
C ILE A 223 1.55 -14.21 -33.80
N TYR A 224 1.46 -13.02 -33.23
CA TYR A 224 0.71 -12.73 -32.01
C TYR A 224 -0.49 -11.83 -32.31
N GLU A 225 -1.41 -11.77 -31.35
CA GLU A 225 -2.38 -10.67 -31.33
C GLU A 225 -1.66 -9.31 -31.22
N TYR A 226 -2.25 -8.29 -31.84
CA TYR A 226 -1.72 -6.93 -31.80
C TYR A 226 -2.30 -6.15 -30.61
N LEU A 227 -1.41 -5.63 -29.76
CA LEU A 227 -1.78 -4.80 -28.61
C LEU A 227 -1.43 -3.33 -28.88
N PRO A 228 -2.42 -2.43 -28.98
CA PRO A 228 -2.24 -1.10 -29.57
C PRO A 228 -1.50 -0.10 -28.67
N ASN A 229 -1.48 -0.30 -27.35
CA ASN A 229 -0.94 0.68 -26.41
C ASN A 229 0.55 0.47 -26.08
N GLY A 230 1.25 -0.37 -26.85
CA GLY A 230 2.69 -0.56 -26.73
C GLY A 230 3.10 -1.21 -25.42
N SER A 231 4.34 -0.96 -24.99
CA SER A 231 4.90 -1.54 -23.76
C SER A 231 4.61 -0.68 -22.53
N LEU A 232 4.66 -1.31 -21.35
CA LEU A 232 4.59 -0.60 -20.08
C LEU A 232 5.76 0.36 -19.92
N GLU A 233 6.95 0.04 -20.44
CA GLU A 233 8.09 0.97 -20.43
C GLU A 233 7.75 2.29 -21.14
N ASP A 234 7.25 2.21 -22.37
CA ASP A 234 6.85 3.39 -23.15
C ASP A 234 5.79 4.21 -22.41
N ARG A 235 4.87 3.53 -21.73
CA ARG A 235 3.78 4.17 -20.98
C ARG A 235 4.24 4.81 -19.68
N LEU A 236 5.17 4.19 -18.96
CA LEU A 236 5.80 4.78 -17.78
C LEU A 236 6.66 6.00 -18.14
N ALA A 237 7.28 5.98 -19.32
CA ALA A 237 8.03 7.10 -19.87
C ALA A 237 7.16 8.23 -20.45
N CYS A 238 5.82 8.09 -20.42
CA CYS A 238 4.88 9.03 -21.07
C CYS A 238 5.23 9.28 -22.54
N GLN A 239 5.76 8.26 -23.22
CA GLN A 239 6.20 8.37 -24.60
C GLN A 239 5.02 8.74 -25.51
N GLY A 240 5.29 9.56 -26.53
CA GLY A 240 4.26 10.06 -27.43
C GLY A 240 3.29 11.06 -26.78
N GLY A 241 3.64 11.65 -25.63
CA GLY A 241 2.79 12.62 -24.92
C GLY A 241 1.63 11.98 -24.16
N THR A 242 1.69 10.67 -23.92
CA THR A 242 0.66 9.95 -23.19
C THR A 242 0.64 10.37 -21.72
N PRO A 243 -0.56 10.53 -21.10
CA PRO A 243 -0.63 10.95 -19.70
C PRO A 243 -0.01 9.90 -18.77
N PRO A 244 0.53 10.32 -17.61
CA PRO A 244 0.99 9.41 -16.56
C PRO A 244 -0.09 8.39 -16.19
N LEU A 245 0.32 7.15 -15.95
CA LEU A 245 -0.60 6.14 -15.43
C LEU A 245 -0.98 6.51 -14.00
N THR A 246 -2.28 6.47 -13.70
CA THR A 246 -2.77 6.68 -12.33
C THR A 246 -2.38 5.50 -11.44
N TRP A 247 -2.35 5.73 -10.12
CA TRP A 247 -2.04 4.65 -9.17
C TRP A 247 -3.02 3.48 -9.27
N GLN A 248 -4.30 3.74 -9.58
CA GLN A 248 -5.30 2.70 -9.80
C GLN A 248 -4.93 1.82 -10.99
N MET A 249 -4.56 2.45 -12.13
CA MET A 249 -4.18 1.72 -13.33
C MET A 249 -2.90 0.91 -13.10
N ARG A 250 -1.91 1.50 -12.42
CA ARG A 250 -0.67 0.81 -12.02
C ARG A 250 -0.95 -0.40 -11.13
N THR A 251 -1.90 -0.29 -10.20
CA THR A 251 -2.31 -1.38 -9.32
C THR A 251 -3.01 -2.49 -10.10
N ARG A 252 -3.89 -2.14 -11.04
CA ARG A 252 -4.53 -3.09 -11.96
C ARG A 252 -3.48 -3.86 -12.78
N ILE A 253 -2.50 -3.14 -13.32
CA ILE A 253 -1.37 -3.71 -14.06
C ILE A 253 -0.60 -4.72 -13.21
N ILE A 254 -0.30 -4.39 -11.94
CA ILE A 254 0.36 -5.32 -11.01
C ILE A 254 -0.50 -6.57 -10.78
N GLY A 255 -1.81 -6.40 -10.59
CA GLY A 255 -2.76 -7.49 -10.42
C GLY A 255 -2.77 -8.43 -11.62
N ASP A 256 -2.87 -7.89 -12.84
CA ASP A 256 -2.89 -8.66 -14.08
C ASP A 256 -1.58 -9.42 -14.33
N ILE A 257 -0.43 -8.82 -14.02
CA ILE A 257 0.88 -9.51 -14.06
C ILE A 257 0.87 -10.69 -13.08
N CYS A 258 0.38 -10.48 -11.85
CA CYS A 258 0.35 -11.52 -10.83
C CYS A 258 -0.58 -12.68 -11.24
N ARG A 259 -1.76 -12.40 -11.83
CA ARG A 259 -2.66 -13.45 -12.38
C ARG A 259 -1.97 -14.27 -13.46
N ALA A 260 -1.31 -13.61 -14.40
CA ALA A 260 -0.56 -14.26 -15.47
C ALA A 260 0.53 -15.18 -14.92
N LEU A 261 1.30 -14.70 -13.93
CA LEU A 261 2.37 -15.49 -13.29
C LEU A 261 1.82 -16.68 -12.49
N LEU A 262 0.72 -16.49 -11.74
CA LEU A 262 0.06 -17.58 -11.02
C LEU A 262 -0.39 -18.69 -11.98
N PHE A 263 -0.96 -18.31 -13.12
CA PHE A 263 -1.36 -19.26 -14.16
C PHE A 263 -0.15 -20.02 -14.76
N LEU A 264 0.93 -19.31 -15.10
CA LEU A 264 2.15 -19.94 -15.61
C LEU A 264 2.79 -20.88 -14.58
N HIS A 265 2.86 -20.48 -13.31
CA HIS A 265 3.46 -21.28 -12.24
C HIS A 265 2.60 -22.49 -11.83
N SER A 266 1.29 -22.43 -12.02
CA SER A 266 0.38 -23.56 -11.76
C SER A 266 0.23 -24.54 -12.93
N SER A 267 0.92 -24.27 -14.05
CA SER A 267 0.88 -25.14 -15.24
C SER A 267 1.50 -26.53 -14.97
N ASN A 268 0.87 -27.58 -15.51
CA ASN A 268 1.21 -29.00 -15.32
C ASN A 268 1.62 -29.62 -16.68
N PRO A 269 2.63 -30.53 -16.78
CA PRO A 269 3.37 -31.27 -15.76
C PRO A 269 4.45 -30.48 -15.00
N SER A 270 4.84 -29.31 -15.48
CA SER A 270 5.92 -28.52 -14.90
C SER A 270 5.58 -27.02 -14.90
N PRO A 271 5.81 -26.31 -13.79
CA PRO A 271 5.64 -24.85 -13.72
C PRO A 271 6.42 -24.14 -14.82
N ILE A 272 5.75 -23.20 -15.51
CA ILE A 272 6.38 -22.40 -16.56
C ILE A 272 6.96 -21.12 -15.92
N VAL A 273 8.26 -20.93 -16.04
CA VAL A 273 8.94 -19.71 -15.57
C VAL A 273 9.11 -18.73 -16.73
N HIS A 274 8.52 -17.53 -16.63
CA HIS A 274 8.66 -16.48 -17.65
C HIS A 274 10.14 -16.09 -17.89
N GLY A 275 10.88 -15.86 -16.80
CA GLY A 275 12.34 -15.72 -16.78
C GLY A 275 12.93 -14.43 -17.37
N ASP A 276 12.11 -13.51 -17.87
CA ASP A 276 12.53 -12.17 -18.33
C ASP A 276 11.40 -11.16 -18.13
N LEU A 277 10.88 -11.09 -16.91
CA LEU A 277 9.80 -10.14 -16.60
C LEU A 277 10.40 -8.74 -16.42
N LYS A 278 10.02 -7.81 -17.29
CA LYS A 278 10.49 -6.42 -17.31
C LYS A 278 9.45 -5.50 -18.00
N PRO A 279 9.48 -4.18 -17.78
CA PRO A 279 8.47 -3.27 -18.35
C PRO A 279 8.35 -3.32 -19.88
N GLU A 280 9.44 -3.59 -20.62
CA GLU A 280 9.39 -3.71 -22.09
C GLU A 280 8.59 -4.93 -22.57
N ASN A 281 8.45 -5.91 -21.68
CA ASN A 281 7.87 -7.22 -21.91
C ASN A 281 6.40 -7.28 -21.42
N ILE A 282 5.83 -6.14 -21.02
CA ILE A 282 4.45 -6.02 -20.57
C ILE A 282 3.75 -5.14 -21.59
N LEU A 283 2.96 -5.74 -22.47
CA LEU A 283 2.21 -5.04 -23.51
C LEU A 283 0.81 -4.69 -23.03
N LEU A 284 0.31 -3.51 -23.39
CA LEU A 284 -1.00 -3.03 -22.96
C LEU A 284 -2.05 -3.13 -24.08
N ASP A 285 -3.20 -3.72 -23.77
CA ASP A 285 -4.37 -3.73 -24.64
C ASP A 285 -5.08 -2.37 -24.70
N ALA A 286 -6.12 -2.27 -25.54
CA ALA A 286 -6.91 -1.05 -25.74
C ALA A 286 -7.57 -0.54 -24.43
N ASN A 287 -7.90 -1.44 -23.50
CA ASN A 287 -8.53 -1.11 -22.22
C ASN A 287 -7.54 -0.83 -21.09
N LEU A 288 -6.22 -0.89 -21.37
CA LEU A 288 -5.14 -0.84 -20.38
C LEU A 288 -5.26 -1.92 -19.28
N GLY A 289 -6.02 -2.98 -19.52
CA GLY A 289 -6.48 -3.96 -18.54
C GLY A 289 -6.29 -5.42 -18.95
N ASN A 290 -5.86 -5.71 -20.19
CA ASN A 290 -5.24 -6.99 -20.53
C ASN A 290 -3.78 -6.75 -20.87
N ILE A 291 -2.92 -7.31 -20.02
CA ILE A 291 -1.49 -7.30 -20.22
C ILE A 291 -1.10 -8.51 -21.02
N GLY A 292 -0.33 -8.30 -22.07
CA GLY A 292 0.39 -9.37 -22.71
C GLY A 292 1.82 -9.45 -22.20
N LEU A 293 2.21 -10.55 -21.53
CA LEU A 293 3.63 -10.83 -21.26
C LEU A 293 4.33 -11.29 -22.56
N HIS A 294 5.36 -10.57 -23.01
CA HIS A 294 6.16 -10.85 -24.20
C HIS A 294 7.67 -10.88 -23.86
N ARG A 295 8.55 -11.25 -24.81
CA ARG A 295 10.02 -11.20 -24.71
C ARG A 295 10.57 -10.72 -26.08
N PRO A 296 11.73 -10.05 -26.22
CA PRO A 296 12.21 -8.76 -25.69
C PRO A 296 12.76 -7.77 -26.75
N ARG A 297 13.16 -6.56 -26.29
CA ARG A 297 14.17 -5.63 -26.87
C ARG A 297 15.50 -5.71 -26.07
N ILE A 298 16.65 -5.42 -26.71
CA ILE A 298 17.97 -5.29 -26.05
C ILE A 298 18.45 -3.83 -26.06
N SER A 299 19.08 -3.44 -24.94
CA SER A 299 19.71 -2.16 -24.55
C SER A 299 18.73 -1.12 -23.99
N LYS A 300 18.97 -0.43 -22.86
CA LYS A 300 20.17 -0.21 -22.02
C LYS A 300 19.89 -0.67 -20.58
N GLN A 301 20.95 -0.85 -19.77
CA GLN A 301 20.83 -1.01 -18.32
C GLN A 301 20.17 0.24 -17.71
N GLY A 302 18.84 0.25 -17.63
CA GLY A 302 18.05 1.33 -17.06
C GLY A 302 17.81 1.08 -15.58
N ARG A 303 18.33 1.95 -14.71
CA ARG A 303 17.68 2.17 -13.42
C ARG A 303 16.34 2.85 -13.75
N ALA A 304 15.24 2.14 -13.56
CA ALA A 304 13.90 2.67 -13.74
C ALA A 304 13.53 3.52 -12.52
N ASP A 305 14.03 4.74 -12.44
CA ASP A 305 13.43 5.76 -11.59
C ASP A 305 12.15 6.23 -12.31
N ASP A 306 11.00 5.70 -11.87
CA ASP A 306 9.69 6.06 -12.40
C ASP A 306 9.26 7.44 -11.90
N LYS A 307 9.64 8.48 -12.64
CA LYS A 307 9.31 9.87 -12.33
C LYS A 307 7.83 10.20 -12.55
N SER A 308 7.06 9.33 -13.21
CA SER A 308 5.64 9.54 -13.52
C SER A 308 4.72 8.85 -12.51
N ALA A 309 5.26 8.33 -11.40
CA ALA A 309 4.51 7.58 -10.38
C ALA A 309 3.30 8.36 -9.81
N GLY A 310 3.36 9.69 -9.79
CA GLY A 310 2.28 10.56 -9.31
C GLY A 310 2.01 10.39 -7.82
N GLU A 311 0.85 10.86 -7.37
CA GLU A 311 0.42 10.69 -5.97
C GLU A 311 -0.22 9.31 -5.76
N TRP A 312 0.17 8.67 -4.66
CA TRP A 312 -0.36 7.39 -4.22
C TRP A 312 -0.85 7.53 -2.77
N PRO A 313 -1.97 6.91 -2.40
CA PRO A 313 -2.39 6.92 -1.00
C PRO A 313 -1.41 6.13 -0.12
N PHE A 314 -1.09 6.69 1.05
CA PHE A 314 0.03 6.27 1.88
C PHE A 314 0.00 4.78 2.27
N VAL A 315 -1.19 4.25 2.56
CA VAL A 315 -1.36 2.84 2.95
C VAL A 315 -0.94 1.91 1.81
N GLN A 316 -1.36 2.21 0.58
CA GLN A 316 -1.05 1.45 -0.63
C GLN A 316 0.45 1.52 -0.95
N VAL A 317 1.06 2.70 -0.84
CA VAL A 317 2.53 2.87 -1.02
C VAL A 317 3.28 2.00 -0.03
N LYS A 318 2.91 2.05 1.25
CA LYS A 318 3.58 1.28 2.30
C LYS A 318 3.47 -0.22 2.06
N GLN A 319 2.29 -0.70 1.65
CA GLN A 319 2.07 -2.11 1.31
C GLN A 319 2.91 -2.55 0.10
N LEU A 320 2.90 -1.77 -0.99
CA LEU A 320 3.68 -2.06 -2.19
C LEU A 320 5.19 -2.01 -1.95
N ALA A 321 5.68 -1.03 -1.18
CA ALA A 321 7.09 -0.91 -0.82
C ALA A 321 7.56 -2.14 -0.01
N ASN A 322 6.76 -2.57 0.97
CA ASN A 322 7.06 -3.78 1.75
C ASN A 322 7.04 -5.05 0.89
N LEU A 323 6.09 -5.18 -0.04
CA LEU A 323 6.07 -6.27 -1.00
C LEU A 323 7.33 -6.25 -1.89
N GLY A 324 7.65 -5.09 -2.47
CA GLY A 324 8.84 -4.89 -3.30
C GLY A 324 10.14 -5.28 -2.60
N LEU A 325 10.31 -4.86 -1.34
CA LEU A 325 11.47 -5.21 -0.51
C LEU A 325 11.58 -6.73 -0.26
N ARG A 326 10.46 -7.43 -0.06
CA ARG A 326 10.45 -8.89 0.10
C ARG A 326 10.76 -9.61 -1.21
N CYS A 327 10.21 -9.15 -2.33
CA CYS A 327 10.51 -9.68 -3.66
C CYS A 327 11.99 -9.46 -4.06
N ALA A 328 12.58 -8.35 -3.62
CA ALA A 328 13.97 -7.97 -3.92
C ALA A 328 15.04 -8.62 -2.99
N GLN A 329 14.67 -9.54 -2.10
CA GLN A 329 15.63 -10.23 -1.22
C GLN A 329 16.74 -10.92 -2.03
N LEU A 330 18.01 -10.71 -1.61
CA LEU A 330 19.18 -11.29 -2.27
C LEU A 330 19.13 -12.83 -2.25
N ARG A 331 18.72 -13.40 -1.11
CA ARG A 331 18.56 -14.86 -0.97
C ARG A 331 17.23 -15.27 -1.59
N ARG A 332 17.26 -16.02 -2.70
CA ARG A 332 16.07 -16.52 -3.41
C ARG A 332 15.05 -17.20 -2.48
N ARG A 333 15.54 -17.99 -1.51
CA ARG A 333 14.72 -18.72 -0.52
C ARG A 333 13.94 -17.83 0.46
N LYS A 334 14.33 -16.55 0.57
CA LYS A 334 13.65 -15.56 1.43
C LYS A 334 12.61 -14.75 0.68
N ARG A 335 12.52 -14.90 -0.65
CA ARG A 335 11.49 -14.24 -1.45
C ARG A 335 10.16 -14.96 -1.21
N PRO A 336 9.06 -14.21 -1.16
CA PRO A 336 7.77 -14.81 -0.93
C PRO A 336 7.32 -15.61 -2.16
N ASP A 337 6.46 -16.59 -1.94
CA ASP A 337 5.75 -17.26 -3.02
C ASP A 337 4.57 -16.40 -3.48
N LEU A 338 4.29 -16.39 -4.78
CA LEU A 338 3.27 -15.51 -5.34
C LEU A 338 1.87 -15.83 -4.80
N GLN A 339 1.56 -17.10 -4.51
CA GLN A 339 0.28 -17.50 -3.93
C GLN A 339 0.09 -16.89 -2.54
N SER A 340 1.16 -16.79 -1.76
CA SER A 340 1.12 -16.22 -0.40
C SER A 340 0.88 -14.70 -0.40
N GLU A 341 1.33 -14.01 -1.45
CA GLU A 341 1.21 -12.55 -1.58
C GLU A 341 -0.03 -12.10 -2.35
N TRP A 342 -0.67 -13.02 -3.07
CA TRP A 342 -1.83 -12.70 -3.92
C TRP A 342 -2.92 -11.96 -3.15
N LYS A 343 -3.23 -12.36 -1.90
CA LYS A 343 -4.23 -11.69 -1.06
C LYS A 343 -3.96 -10.19 -0.88
N LEU A 344 -2.69 -9.81 -0.73
CA LEU A 344 -2.31 -8.40 -0.59
C LEU A 344 -2.49 -7.67 -1.93
N VAL A 345 -2.03 -8.25 -3.03
CA VAL A 345 -2.18 -7.66 -4.38
C VAL A 345 -3.64 -7.54 -4.78
N GLU A 346 -4.45 -8.54 -4.45
CA GLU A 346 -5.89 -8.56 -4.67
C GLU A 346 -6.59 -7.46 -3.87
N SER A 347 -6.25 -7.31 -2.58
CA SER A 347 -6.80 -6.22 -1.75
C SER A 347 -6.47 -4.82 -2.31
N LEU A 348 -5.25 -4.63 -2.82
CA LEU A 348 -4.84 -3.39 -3.48
C LEU A 348 -5.66 -3.14 -4.76
N THR A 349 -5.89 -4.19 -5.55
CA THR A 349 -6.67 -4.13 -6.80
C THR A 349 -8.15 -3.80 -6.53
N ILE A 350 -8.71 -4.36 -5.45
CA ILE A 350 -10.08 -4.04 -5.00
C ILE A 350 -10.16 -2.58 -4.55
N ALA A 351 -9.22 -2.12 -3.72
CA ALA A 351 -9.18 -0.73 -3.27
C ALA A 351 -9.07 0.26 -4.45
N ALA A 352 -8.26 -0.08 -5.46
CA ALA A 352 -8.17 0.71 -6.69
C ALA A 352 -9.52 0.78 -7.43
N SER A 353 -10.25 -0.32 -7.50
CA SER A 353 -11.56 -0.41 -8.18
C SER A 353 -12.65 0.36 -7.45
N LEU A 354 -12.67 0.34 -6.11
CA LEU A 354 -13.65 1.05 -5.28
C LEU A 354 -13.45 2.57 -5.27
N SER A 355 -12.25 3.05 -5.57
CA SER A 355 -11.95 4.48 -5.67
C SER A 355 -12.46 5.15 -6.96
N VAL A 356 -13.03 4.37 -7.89
CA VAL A 356 -13.59 4.86 -9.15
C VAL A 356 -15.03 5.32 -8.92
N SER A 357 -15.24 6.62 -8.72
CA SER A 357 -16.57 7.21 -8.95
C SER A 357 -16.94 7.05 -10.44
N PRO A 358 -18.22 6.79 -10.80
CA PRO A 358 -18.62 6.58 -12.19
C PRO A 358 -18.59 7.92 -12.94
N SER A 359 -17.42 8.27 -13.46
CA SER A 359 -17.24 9.43 -14.34
C SER A 359 -16.23 9.12 -15.44
N PHE A 360 -16.56 8.10 -16.22
CA PHE A 360 -16.10 7.98 -17.60
C PHE A 360 -17.35 7.79 -18.47
N LYS A 361 -18.00 8.91 -18.83
CA LYS A 361 -18.81 8.94 -20.05
C LYS A 361 -17.82 9.07 -21.20
N SER A 362 -17.72 8.01 -21.99
CA SER A 362 -17.15 8.05 -23.34
C SER A 362 -17.92 9.09 -24.16
N SER A 363 -17.25 10.15 -24.59
CA SER A 363 -17.80 11.09 -25.58
C SER A 363 -17.65 10.49 -26.99
N LEU A 364 -18.67 9.74 -27.40
CA LEU A 364 -19.05 9.33 -28.75
C LEU A 364 -20.58 9.31 -28.64
N ASP A 365 -21.38 10.27 -29.08
CA ASP A 365 -21.43 11.05 -30.31
C ASP A 365 -22.16 12.37 -30.02
N ASP A 366 -21.71 13.50 -30.57
CA ASP A 366 -22.67 14.48 -31.11
C ASP A 366 -22.05 15.22 -32.30
N LYS A 367 -22.79 15.26 -33.39
CA LYS A 367 -22.39 15.77 -34.70
C LYS A 367 -22.51 17.29 -34.70
N GLY A 368 -21.40 17.99 -34.54
CA GLY A 368 -21.28 19.42 -34.82
C GLY A 368 -20.36 19.67 -36.02
N VAL A 369 -20.86 20.35 -37.04
CA VAL A 369 -20.12 20.75 -38.25
C VAL A 369 -18.89 21.61 -37.85
N PRO A 370 -17.69 21.37 -38.41
CA PRO A 370 -16.50 22.19 -38.14
C PRO A 370 -16.64 23.64 -38.61
N SER A 371 -16.14 24.58 -37.79
CA SER A 371 -16.29 26.04 -37.94
C SER A 371 -15.45 26.70 -39.06
N TYR A 372 -15.08 25.97 -40.11
CA TYR A 372 -14.53 26.56 -41.35
C TYR A 372 -15.56 26.56 -42.50
N PHE A 373 -16.80 26.16 -42.21
CA PHE A 373 -17.95 26.28 -43.09
C PHE A 373 -18.96 27.36 -42.61
N MET A 374 -18.52 28.31 -41.79
CA MET A 374 -19.22 29.58 -41.54
C MET A 374 -18.30 30.77 -41.80
#